data_AF-A0A4Y9FRC8-F1
#
_entry.id   AF-A0A4Y9FRC8-F1
#
_cell.length_a   1.000
_cell.length_b   1.000
_cell.length_c   1.000
_cell.angle_alpha   90.00
_cell.angle_beta   90.00
_cell.angle_gamma   90.00
#
_symmetry.space_group_name_H-M   'P 1'
#
loop_
_entity.id
_entity.type
_entity.pdbx_description
1 polymer ?
#
loop_
_entity_poly.entity_id
_entity_poly.type
_entity_poly.pdbx_seq_one_letter_code
_entity_poly.pdbx_strand_id
1 'polypeptide(L)' 'MSQLQVEFDRQQVTVYHHHQSIGTIKLSENPYHQQHTYLTFDLTIYDDSLAAPLFQTIRNHCKNPLQVILSSTNQASSPF' A
#
# COMPACT_ATOMS: atom_id res chain seq x y z
N MET A 1 9.99 19.55 -6.07
CA MET A 1 10.32 18.56 -5.03
C MET A 1 9.00 18.05 -4.49
N SER A 2 8.62 16.82 -4.80
CA SER A 2 7.35 16.25 -4.36
C SER A 2 7.40 16.06 -2.84
N GLN A 3 6.54 16.77 -2.11
CA GLN A 3 6.53 16.71 -0.65
C GLN A 3 5.68 15.52 -0.20
N LEU A 4 6.24 14.32 -0.40
CA LEU A 4 5.67 13.06 0.08
C LEU A 4 6.05 12.88 1.55
N GLN A 5 5.07 12.59 2.39
CA GLN A 5 5.26 12.18 3.78
C GLN A 5 4.45 10.91 4.04
N VAL A 6 4.99 10.00 4.86
CA VAL A 6 4.31 8.78 5.26
C VAL A 6 4.38 8.61 6.77
N GLU A 7 3.28 8.10 7.33
CA GLU A 7 3.18 7.76 8.74
C GLU A 7 2.85 6.28 8.86
N PHE A 8 3.59 5.56 9.71
CA PHE A 8 3.42 4.13 9.92
C PHE A 8 2.73 3.86 11.25
N ASP A 9 1.63 3.11 11.22
CA ASP A 9 0.95 2.58 12.40
C ASP A 9 0.70 1.08 12.23
N ARG A 10 1.54 0.25 12.86
CA ARG A 10 1.48 -1.23 12.92
C ARG A 10 1.25 -1.94 11.58
N GLN A 11 0.02 -1.91 11.07
CA GLN A 11 -0.47 -2.58 9.86
C GLN A 11 -1.03 -1.60 8.83
N GLN A 12 -0.77 -0.30 8.99
CA GLN A 12 -1.28 0.74 8.12
C GLN A 12 -0.21 1.81 7.88
N VAL A 13 -0.19 2.33 6.66
CA VAL A 13 0.62 3.49 6.27
C VAL A 13 -0.33 4.58 5.80
N THR A 14 -0.30 5.74 6.43
CA THR A 14 -1.04 6.92 5.96
C THR A 14 -0.12 7.73 5.07
N VAL A 15 -0.58 8.05 3.86
CA VAL A 15 0.23 8.76 2.84
C VAL A 15 -0.24 10.19 2.74
N TYR A 16 0.70 11.14 2.78
CA TYR A 16 0.44 12.55 2.68
C TYR A 16 1.19 13.15 1.48
N HIS A 17 0.52 14.03 0.75
CA HIS A 17 1.10 14.84 -0.31
C HIS A 17 0.73 16.30 -0.08
N HIS A 18 1.73 17.20 -0.07
CA HIS A 18 1.51 18.63 0.27
C HIS A 18 0.76 18.84 1.60
N HIS A 19 1.07 18.02 2.61
CA HIS A 19 0.42 17.99 3.94
C HIS A 19 -1.07 17.58 3.94
N GLN A 20 -1.60 17.08 2.82
CA GLN A 20 -2.94 16.52 2.74
C GLN A 20 -2.85 14.99 2.70
N SER A 21 -3.68 14.32 3.49
CA SER A 21 -3.78 12.85 3.41
C SER A 21 -4.41 12.46 2.08
N ILE A 22 -3.70 11.62 1.34
CA ILE A 22 -4.14 11.08 0.04
C ILE A 22 -4.59 9.62 0.15
N GLY A 23 -4.74 9.11 1.38
CA GLY A 23 -5.26 7.79 1.66
C GLY A 23 -4.31 6.93 2.47
N THR A 24 -4.60 5.62 2.48
CA THR A 24 -3.90 4.65 3.33
C THR A 24 -3.48 3.42 2.55
N ILE A 25 -2.44 2.74 3.04
CA ILE A 25 -1.98 1.46 2.54
C ILE A 25 -2.00 0.48 3.69
N LYS A 26 -2.78 -0.59 3.57
CA LYS A 26 -2.82 -1.65 4.59
C LYS A 26 -1.68 -2.62 4.33
N LEU A 27 -0.96 -2.94 5.39
CA LEU A 27 0.09 -3.95 5.43
C LEU A 27 -0.48 -5.21 6.07
N SER A 28 -0.47 -6.31 5.35
CA SER A 28 -0.83 -7.61 5.90
C SER A 28 0.24 -8.65 5.59
N GLU A 29 0.27 -9.70 6.39
CA GLU A 29 1.13 -10.86 6.17
C GLU A 29 0.24 -12.09 6.07
N ASN A 30 0.64 -13.07 5.26
CA ASN A 30 -0.06 -14.34 5.22
C ASN A 30 0.38 -15.19 6.42
N PRO A 31 -0.52 -15.55 7.36
CA PRO A 31 -0.15 -16.30 8.56
C PRO A 31 0.33 -17.72 8.25
N TYR A 32 0.00 -18.27 7.08
CA TYR A 32 0.45 -19.59 6.64
C TYR A 32 1.79 -19.54 5.88
N HIS A 33 2.12 -18.38 5.31
CA HIS A 33 3.34 -18.17 4.52
C HIS A 33 3.88 -16.76 4.78
N GLN A 34 4.77 -16.61 5.78
CA GLN A 34 5.40 -15.34 6.17
C GLN A 34 6.51 -14.88 5.19
N GLN A 35 6.27 -15.00 3.89
CA GLN A 35 7.27 -14.73 2.85
C GLN A 35 7.17 -13.31 2.29
N HIS A 36 5.99 -12.70 2.33
CA HIS A 36 5.73 -11.40 1.71
C HIS A 36 4.90 -10.50 2.63
N THR A 37 5.15 -9.19 2.57
CA THR A 37 4.25 -8.17 3.10
C THR A 37 3.32 -7.72 1.98
N TYR A 38 2.04 -7.99 2.15
CA TYR A 38 1.01 -7.63 1.20
C TYR A 38 0.57 -6.18 1.41
N LEU A 39 0.46 -5.45 0.31
CA LEU A 39 0.06 -4.05 0.27
C LEU A 39 -1.31 -3.93 -0.39
N THR A 40 -2.29 -3.42 0.35
CA THR A 40 -3.61 -3.05 -0.19
C THR A 40 -3.73 -1.54 -0.20
N PHE A 41 -3.89 -0.95 -1.38
CA PHE A 41 -3.93 0.50 -1.58
C PHE A 41 -5.36 1.01 -1.49
N ASP A 42 -5.58 1.99 -0.62
CA ASP A 42 -6.81 2.77 -0.49
C ASP A 42 -6.44 4.25 -0.61
N LEU A 43 -5.95 4.63 -1.81
CA LEU A 43 -5.50 5.98 -2.15
C LEU A 43 -6.57 6.72 -2.95
N THR A 44 -6.71 8.01 -2.70
CA THR A 44 -7.61 8.92 -3.42
C THR A 44 -6.93 9.58 -4.61
N ILE A 45 -5.59 9.60 -4.64
CA ILE A 45 -4.77 10.18 -5.70
C ILE A 45 -3.71 9.18 -6.13
N TYR A 46 -3.63 8.94 -7.44
CA TYR A 46 -2.63 8.08 -8.08
C TYR A 46 -1.74 8.96 -8.95
N ASP A 47 -0.66 9.46 -8.34
CA ASP A 47 0.39 10.23 -9.02
C ASP A 47 1.64 9.38 -9.14
N ASP A 48 2.02 9.03 -10.37
CA ASP A 48 3.18 8.18 -10.68
C ASP A 48 4.50 8.79 -10.17
N SER A 49 4.58 10.11 -10.04
CA SER A 49 5.77 10.77 -9.48
C SER A 49 5.98 10.46 -7.99
N LEU A 50 4.93 10.05 -7.28
CA LEU A 50 4.98 9.65 -5.88
C LEU A 50 5.28 8.16 -5.70
N ALA A 51 5.06 7.35 -6.74
CA ALA A 51 5.15 5.89 -6.64
C ALA A 51 6.54 5.41 -6.19
N ALA A 52 7.61 5.82 -6.90
CA ALA A 52 8.97 5.39 -6.57
C ALA A 52 9.40 5.75 -5.12
N PRO A 53 9.29 7.00 -4.65
CA PRO A 53 9.66 7.33 -3.28
C PRO A 53 8.74 6.67 -2.23
N LEU A 54 7.47 6.46 -2.54
CA LEU A 54 6.52 5.75 -1.66
C LEU A 54 6.92 4.29 -1.47
N PHE A 55 7.12 3.55 -2.58
CA PHE A 55 7.54 2.15 -2.52
C PHE A 55 8.91 1.98 -1.85
N GLN A 56 9.86 2.90 -2.09
CA GLN A 56 11.15 2.87 -1.42
C GLN A 56 10.99 3.01 0.11
N THR A 57 10.14 3.93 0.55
CA THR A 57 9.93 4.18 1.98
C THR A 57 9.24 2.99 2.65
N ILE A 58 8.23 2.41 2.01
CA ILE A 58 7.55 1.20 2.49
C ILE A 58 8.55 0.02 2.52
N ARG A 59 9.38 -0.14 1.48
CA ARG A 59 10.38 -1.22 1.41
C ARG A 59 11.41 -1.13 2.52
N ASN A 60 11.84 0.08 2.88
CA ASN A 60 12.77 0.30 3.98
C ASN A 60 12.15 -0.02 5.35
N HIS A 61 10.83 0.14 5.50
CA HIS A 61 10.10 -0.19 6.73
C HIS A 61 9.81 -1.70 6.85
N CYS A 62 9.48 -2.35 5.74
CA CYS A 62 9.12 -3.78 5.72
C CYS A 62 10.35 -4.67 5.58
N LYS A 63 10.46 -5.69 6.44
CA LYS A 63 11.55 -6.68 6.37
C LYS A 63 11.41 -7.58 5.14
N ASN A 64 10.18 -8.02 4.86
CA ASN A 64 9.88 -8.96 3.79
C ASN A 64 9.67 -8.25 2.44
N PRO A 65 9.89 -8.95 1.31
CA PRO A 65 9.53 -8.44 -0.01
C PRO A 65 8.07 -7.98 -0.07
N LEU A 66 7.85 -6.88 -0.78
CA LEU A 66 6.52 -6.28 -0.94
C LEU A 66 5.75 -7.00 -2.06
N GLN A 67 4.47 -7.28 -1.82
CA GLN A 67 3.56 -7.79 -2.84
C GLN A 67 2.29 -6.94 -2.86
N VAL A 68 1.99 -6.35 -4.01
CA VAL A 68 0.77 -5.54 -4.16
C VAL A 68 -0.43 -6.46 -4.38
N ILE A 69 -1.47 -6.32 -3.55
CA ILE A 69 -2.76 -6.93 -3.80
C ILE A 69 -3.59 -5.95 -4.61
N LEU A 70 -3.85 -6.33 -5.86
CA LEU A 70 -4.86 -5.68 -6.68
C LEU A 70 -6.18 -6.39 -6.40
N SER A 71 -7.15 -5.68 -5.83
CA SER A 71 -8.54 -6.14 -5.85
C SER A 71 -9.05 -6.01 -7.27
N SER A 72 -8.70 -6.96 -8.13
CA SER A 72 -9.52 -7.31 -9.29
C SER A 72 -10.81 -7.87 -8.69
N THR A 73 -11.85 -7.04 -8.56
CA THR A 73 -13.20 -7.56 -8.42
C THR A 73 -13.50 -8.37 -9.69
N ASN A 74 -13.13 -9.64 -9.69
CA ASN A 74 -13.81 -10.64 -10.51
C ASN A 74 -15.21 -10.78 -9.94
N GLN A 75 -16.04 -9.80 -10.27
CA GLN A 75 -17.49 -9.89 -10.17
C GLN A 75 -17.95 -10.87 -11.26
N ALA A 76 -17.66 -12.15 -11.06
CA ALA A 76 -18.38 -13.23 -11.71
C ALA A 76 -19.34 -13.78 -10.65
N SER A 77 -20.46 -13.08 -10.49
CA SER A 77 -21.67 -13.67 -9.95
C SER A 77 -22.03 -14.89 -10.79
N SER A 78 -21.67 -16.08 -10.33
CA SER A 78 -22.30 -17.32 -10.76
C SER A 78 -23.04 -17.90 -9.56
N PRO A 79 -24.35 -17.65 -9.44
CA PRO A 79 -25.19 -18.45 -8.57
C PRO A 79 -25.31 -19.83 -9.24
N PHE A 80 -24.75 -20.85 -8.62
CA PHE A 80 -25.26 -22.21 -8.78
C PHE A 80 -26.43 -22.40 -7.82
#